data_AF-A0A5Q8CJT5-F1
#
_entry.id   AF-A0A5Q8CJT5-F1
#
_cell.length_a   1.000
_cell.length_b   1.000
_cell.length_c   1.000
_cell.angle_alpha   90.00
_cell.angle_beta   90.00
_cell.angle_gamma   90.00
#
_symmetry.space_group_name_H-M   'P 1'
#
loop_
_entity.id
_entity.type
_entity.pdbx_description
1 polymer ?
#
loop_
_entity_poly.entity_id
_entity_poly.type
_entity_poly.pdbx_seq_one_letter_code
_entity_poly.pdbx_strand_id
1 'polypeptide(L)'
;GGGLGAAAYDDFIPFDDASSLAEAQADFDRRLVAFCDSLSELDLDRRVLTDRREDGMIPEKIGDILAHVFLHDIHHRGQVHAMLSGTSVSPPQLDEFLLDYDLKLRQAEVERLGIADQASVTSYAEK
;
A
#
# COMPACT_ATOMS: atom_id res chain seq x y z
N GLY A 1 -18.01 1.94 -0.32
CA GLY A 1 -18.09 0.75 -1.19
C GLY A 1 -17.13 0.92 -2.35
N GLY A 2 -16.43 -0.14 -2.76
CA GLY A 2 -15.60 -0.15 -3.98
C GLY A 2 -16.46 -0.28 -5.24
N GLY A 3 -15.84 -0.15 -6.43
CA GLY A 3 -16.50 -0.39 -7.72
C GLY A 3 -16.45 0.76 -8.73
N LEU A 4 -15.76 1.87 -8.45
CA LEU A 4 -15.59 2.95 -9.43
C LEU A 4 -14.70 2.55 -10.63
N GLY A 5 -13.78 1.61 -10.41
CA GLY A 5 -12.88 1.11 -11.46
C GLY A 5 -12.14 2.26 -12.13
N ALA A 6 -12.09 2.24 -13.46
CA ALA A 6 -11.41 3.27 -14.23
C ALA A 6 -12.10 4.66 -14.17
N ALA A 7 -13.37 4.75 -13.80
CA ALA A 7 -14.05 6.05 -13.67
C ALA A 7 -13.51 6.89 -12.49
N ALA A 8 -12.79 6.27 -11.53
CA ALA A 8 -12.14 7.00 -10.45
C ALA A 8 -11.16 8.08 -10.94
N TYR A 9 -10.60 7.93 -12.14
CA TYR A 9 -9.71 8.92 -12.74
C TYR A 9 -10.44 10.14 -13.32
N ASP A 10 -11.72 10.01 -13.67
CA ASP A 10 -12.46 11.07 -14.35
C ASP A 10 -12.89 12.18 -13.37
N ASP A 11 -13.11 11.81 -12.10
CA ASP A 11 -13.48 12.71 -11.00
C ASP A 11 -12.30 13.02 -10.07
N PHE A 12 -11.06 12.86 -10.53
CA PHE A 12 -9.89 13.12 -9.70
C PHE A 12 -9.77 14.61 -9.35
N ILE A 13 -9.78 14.89 -8.04
CA ILE A 13 -9.54 16.23 -7.49
C ILE A 13 -8.29 16.14 -6.60
N PRO A 14 -7.24 16.92 -6.86
CA PRO A 14 -6.06 16.93 -6.02
C PRO A 14 -6.36 17.58 -4.66
N PHE A 15 -5.57 17.22 -3.65
CA PHE A 15 -5.56 17.95 -2.38
C PHE A 15 -4.74 19.23 -2.51
N ASP A 16 -5.23 20.32 -1.92
CA ASP A 16 -4.58 21.64 -1.99
C ASP A 16 -3.33 21.73 -1.10
N ASP A 17 -3.19 20.84 -0.11
CA ASP A 17 -2.10 20.84 0.85
C ASP A 17 -1.70 19.44 1.31
N ALA A 18 -0.47 19.35 1.82
CA ALA A 18 0.13 18.08 2.25
C ALA A 18 -0.53 17.49 3.51
N SER A 19 -1.12 18.31 4.40
CA SER A 19 -1.79 17.82 5.60
C SER A 19 -3.08 17.11 5.23
N SER A 20 -3.89 17.72 4.36
CA SER A 20 -5.13 17.13 3.85
C SER A 20 -4.85 15.83 3.08
N LEU A 21 -3.79 15.80 2.26
CA LEU A 21 -3.35 14.57 1.59
C LEU A 21 -2.92 13.49 2.58
N ALA A 22 -2.16 13.83 3.62
CA ALA A 22 -1.70 12.87 4.62
C ALA A 22 -2.85 12.25 5.41
N GLU A 23 -3.87 13.02 5.76
CA GLU A 23 -5.08 12.51 6.43
C GLU A 23 -5.86 11.54 5.53
N ALA A 24 -6.03 11.89 4.26
CA ALA A 24 -6.70 11.03 3.28
C ALA A 24 -5.91 9.73 3.02
N GLN A 25 -4.58 9.82 2.93
CA GLN A 25 -3.71 8.66 2.81
C GLN A 25 -3.86 7.74 4.03
N ALA A 26 -3.84 8.29 5.25
CA ALA A 26 -4.00 7.49 6.46
C ALA A 26 -5.36 6.78 6.53
N ASP A 27 -6.43 7.39 6.01
CA ASP A 27 -7.74 6.72 5.89
C ASP A 27 -7.72 5.58 4.87
N PHE A 28 -7.09 5.81 3.70
CA PHE A 28 -6.90 4.78 2.69
C PHE A 28 -6.08 3.60 3.22
N ASP A 29 -4.97 3.87 3.91
CA ASP A 29 -4.09 2.87 4.50
C ASP A 29 -4.85 1.98 5.50
N ARG A 30 -5.63 2.58 6.41
CA ARG A 30 -6.47 1.81 7.35
C ARG A 30 -7.49 0.92 6.64
N ARG A 31 -8.09 1.41 5.55
CA ARG A 31 -9.05 0.63 4.76
C ARG A 31 -8.36 -0.51 4.00
N LEU A 32 -7.17 -0.28 3.46
CA LEU A 32 -6.38 -1.29 2.76
C LEU A 32 -5.90 -2.38 3.74
N VAL A 33 -5.41 -1.99 4.92
CA VAL A 33 -5.04 -2.93 5.99
C VAL A 33 -6.25 -3.76 6.41
N ALA A 34 -7.38 -3.13 6.71
CA ALA A 34 -8.59 -3.86 7.08
C ALA A 34 -9.10 -4.80 5.97
N PHE A 35 -8.90 -4.44 4.70
CA PHE A 35 -9.19 -5.33 3.57
C PHE A 35 -8.24 -6.53 3.59
N CYS A 36 -6.93 -6.32 3.68
CA CYS A 36 -5.93 -7.38 3.75
C CYS A 36 -6.17 -8.32 4.94
N ASP A 37 -6.47 -7.78 6.13
CA ASP A 37 -6.76 -8.55 7.35
C ASP A 37 -8.01 -9.43 7.21
N SER A 38 -8.92 -9.08 6.30
CA SER A 38 -10.13 -9.85 6.02
C SER A 38 -9.93 -11.00 5.02
N LEU A 39 -8.77 -11.07 4.35
CA LEU A 39 -8.48 -12.09 3.35
C LEU A 39 -7.93 -13.35 3.98
N SER A 40 -8.39 -14.50 3.50
CA SER A 40 -7.71 -15.78 3.64
C SER A 40 -6.74 -16.03 2.49
N GLU A 41 -5.84 -17.01 2.63
CA GLU A 41 -4.93 -17.42 1.55
C GLU A 41 -5.68 -17.82 0.27
N LEU A 42 -6.83 -18.48 0.42
CA LEU A 42 -7.69 -18.89 -0.70
C LEU A 42 -8.31 -17.68 -1.43
N ASP A 43 -8.46 -16.54 -0.75
CA ASP A 43 -9.04 -15.36 -1.37
C ASP A 43 -8.09 -14.73 -2.41
N LEU A 44 -6.78 -14.94 -2.28
CA LEU A 44 -5.80 -14.40 -3.22
C LEU A 44 -5.98 -14.94 -4.65
N ASP A 45 -6.50 -16.17 -4.79
CA ASP A 45 -6.80 -16.79 -6.08
C ASP A 45 -8.18 -16.41 -6.64
N ARG A 46 -9.05 -15.79 -5.84
CA ARG A 46 -10.37 -15.33 -6.33
C ARG A 46 -10.18 -14.25 -7.37
N ARG A 47 -11.03 -14.28 -8.42
CA ARG A 47 -11.03 -13.27 -9.47
C ARG A 47 -12.13 -12.25 -9.25
N VAL A 48 -11.77 -10.98 -9.44
CA VAL A 48 -12.68 -9.84 -9.46
C VAL A 48 -12.62 -9.18 -10.83
N LEU A 49 -13.75 -8.64 -11.31
CA LEU A 49 -13.77 -7.90 -12.57
C LEU A 49 -13.19 -6.50 -12.35
N THR A 50 -12.23 -6.12 -13.18
CA THR A 50 -11.69 -4.76 -13.26
C THR A 50 -12.05 -4.14 -14.59
N ASP A 51 -12.43 -2.87 -14.56
CA ASP A 51 -12.75 -2.12 -15.77
C ASP A 51 -11.45 -1.57 -16.39
N ARG A 52 -11.12 -2.01 -17.61
CA ARG A 52 -9.98 -1.57 -18.40
C ARG A 52 -10.38 -0.63 -19.55
N ARG A 53 -11.57 0.00 -19.46
CA ARG A 53 -12.14 0.90 -20.47
C ARG A 53 -12.21 0.25 -21.85
N GLU A 54 -11.28 0.58 -22.75
CA GLU A 54 -11.26 0.10 -24.14
C GLU A 54 -11.10 -1.43 -24.21
N ASP A 55 -10.38 -2.01 -23.24
CA ASP A 55 -10.16 -3.47 -23.16
C ASP A 55 -11.31 -4.21 -22.43
N GLY A 56 -12.28 -3.48 -21.89
CA GLY A 56 -13.47 -4.02 -21.23
C GLY A 56 -13.23 -4.54 -19.80
N MET A 57 -14.14 -5.41 -19.33
CA MET A 57 -14.10 -5.96 -17.96
C MET A 57 -13.20 -7.21 -17.91
N ILE A 58 -12.08 -7.12 -17.20
CA ILE A 58 -11.07 -8.18 -17.14
C ILE A 58 -11.10 -8.87 -15.77
N PRO A 59 -11.22 -10.21 -15.70
CA PRO A 59 -11.20 -10.94 -14.43
C PRO A 59 -9.75 -11.13 -13.94
N GLU A 60 -9.38 -10.46 -12.86
CA GLU A 60 -8.02 -10.47 -12.29
C GLU A 60 -8.01 -11.08 -10.89
N LYS A 61 -6.91 -11.76 -10.53
CA LYS A 61 -6.76 -12.34 -9.20
C LYS A 61 -6.55 -11.23 -8.16
N ILE A 62 -7.14 -11.38 -6.98
CA ILE A 62 -6.93 -10.44 -5.87
C ILE A 62 -5.44 -10.33 -5.51
N GLY A 63 -4.72 -11.46 -5.46
CA GLY A 63 -3.29 -11.47 -5.17
C GLY A 63 -2.45 -10.68 -6.18
N ASP A 64 -2.75 -10.82 -7.48
CA ASP A 64 -2.03 -10.11 -8.55
C ASP A 64 -2.31 -8.59 -8.49
N ILE A 65 -3.56 -8.20 -8.17
CA ILE A 65 -3.93 -6.79 -7.99
C ILE A 65 -3.18 -6.19 -6.80
N LEU A 66 -3.15 -6.86 -5.64
CA LEU A 66 -2.45 -6.37 -4.46
C LEU A 66 -0.95 -6.23 -4.71
N ALA A 67 -0.33 -7.24 -5.33
CA ALA A 67 1.08 -7.18 -5.73
C ALA A 67 1.35 -5.99 -6.66
N HIS A 68 0.47 -5.75 -7.64
CA HIS A 68 0.58 -4.61 -8.55
C HIS A 68 0.50 -3.27 -7.80
N VAL A 69 -0.47 -3.10 -6.90
CA VAL A 69 -0.62 -1.88 -6.09
C VAL A 69 0.63 -1.62 -5.26
N PHE A 70 1.14 -2.61 -4.52
CA PHE A 70 2.33 -2.43 -3.68
C PHE A 70 3.60 -2.10 -4.49
N LEU A 71 3.78 -2.74 -5.66
CA LEU A 71 4.89 -2.43 -6.56
C LEU A 71 4.77 -1.00 -7.12
N HIS A 72 3.56 -0.59 -7.46
CA HIS A 72 3.28 0.74 -7.99
C HIS A 72 3.55 1.83 -6.94
N ASP A 73 3.20 1.57 -5.68
CA ASP A 73 3.49 2.48 -4.57
C ASP A 73 5.00 2.65 -4.34
N ILE A 74 5.76 1.54 -4.35
CA ILE A 74 7.23 1.58 -4.25
C ILE A 74 7.83 2.37 -5.42
N HIS A 75 7.31 2.17 -6.63
CA HIS A 75 7.75 2.90 -7.82
C HIS A 75 7.60 4.42 -7.66
N HIS A 76 6.42 4.89 -7.24
CA HIS A 76 6.21 6.32 -7.03
C HIS A 76 6.98 6.88 -5.83
N ARG A 77 7.13 6.10 -4.75
CA ARG A 77 8.02 6.50 -3.64
C ARG A 77 9.46 6.69 -4.13
N GLY A 78 9.95 5.83 -5.03
CA GLY A 78 11.24 6.01 -5.68
C GLY A 78 11.36 7.33 -6.44
N GLN A 79 10.31 7.75 -7.15
CA GLN A 79 10.27 9.04 -7.83
C GLN A 79 10.33 10.21 -6.83
N VAL A 80 9.53 10.17 -5.76
CA VAL A 80 9.51 11.22 -4.72
C VAL A 80 10.85 11.30 -3.99
N HIS A 81 11.47 10.15 -3.69
CA HIS A 81 12.80 10.10 -3.09
C HIS A 81 13.84 10.79 -3.98
N ALA A 82 13.84 10.50 -5.29
CA ALA A 82 14.74 11.16 -6.23
C ALA A 82 14.53 12.69 -6.27
N MET A 83 13.27 13.14 -6.22
CA MET A 83 12.94 14.57 -6.15
C MET A 83 13.46 15.21 -4.84
N LEU A 84 13.25 14.56 -3.69
CA LEU A 84 13.69 15.06 -2.38
C LEU A 84 15.23 15.06 -2.24
N SER A 85 15.92 14.09 -2.83
CA SER A 85 17.39 14.05 -2.89
C SER A 85 18.01 15.28 -3.57
N GLY A 86 17.24 16.00 -4.39
CA GLY A 86 17.65 17.28 -4.97
C GLY A 86 17.47 18.49 -4.05
N THR A 87 17.01 18.30 -2.82
CA THR A 87 16.68 19.36 -1.85
C THR A 87 17.52 19.24 -0.57
N SER A 88 17.33 20.15 0.37
CA SER A 88 17.93 20.06 1.71
C SER A 88 17.17 19.11 2.66
N VAL A 89 16.02 18.58 2.24
CA VAL A 89 15.24 17.61 3.01
C VAL A 89 15.75 16.21 2.67
N SER A 90 16.25 15.49 3.68
CA SER A 90 16.63 14.10 3.48
C SER A 90 15.41 13.28 3.07
N PRO A 91 15.49 12.50 1.98
CA PRO A 91 14.38 11.68 1.55
C PRO A 91 14.14 10.55 2.58
N PRO A 92 12.88 10.12 2.76
CA PRO A 92 12.57 8.96 3.59
C PRO A 92 13.09 7.66 2.97
N GLN A 93 13.30 6.64 3.81
CA GLN A 93 13.71 5.29 3.40
C GLN A 93 12.64 4.63 2.50
N LEU A 94 13.07 3.72 1.62
CA LEU A 94 12.23 3.15 0.56
C LEU A 94 12.00 1.64 0.64
N ASP A 95 12.99 0.86 1.04
CA ASP A 95 13.08 -0.59 0.78
C ASP A 95 13.17 -1.47 2.05
N GLU A 96 13.28 -0.84 3.22
CA GLU A 96 13.39 -1.51 4.53
C GLU A 96 12.00 -1.90 5.09
N PHE A 97 11.29 -2.80 4.41
CA PHE A 97 9.95 -3.24 4.85
C PHE A 97 9.73 -4.76 4.84
N LEU A 98 10.59 -5.51 4.16
CA LEU A 98 10.34 -6.92 3.86
C LEU A 98 11.21 -7.87 4.70
N LEU A 99 12.38 -7.41 5.16
CA LEU A 99 13.30 -8.27 5.90
C LEU A 99 12.99 -8.22 7.40
N ASP A 100 13.23 -9.31 8.11
CA ASP A 100 13.10 -9.35 9.57
C ASP A 100 13.97 -8.29 10.27
N TYR A 101 15.13 -7.98 9.67
CA TYR A 101 16.02 -6.92 10.15
C TYR A 101 15.35 -5.54 10.14
N ASP A 102 14.43 -5.31 9.19
CA ASP A 102 13.78 -4.03 8.96
C ASP A 102 12.61 -3.78 9.92
N LEU A 103 12.18 -4.79 10.69
CA LEU A 103 11.07 -4.67 11.64
C LEU A 103 11.24 -3.47 12.58
N LYS A 104 12.45 -3.27 13.11
CA LYS A 104 12.79 -2.12 13.97
C LYS A 104 12.71 -0.77 13.25
N LEU A 105 12.90 -0.76 11.93
CA LEU A 105 12.97 0.45 11.11
C LEU A 105 11.56 0.95 10.77
N ARG A 106 10.57 0.06 10.72
CA ARG A 106 9.16 0.41 10.52
C ARG A 106 8.33 0.61 11.80
N GLN A 107 8.92 0.47 12.99
CA GLN A 107 8.19 0.56 14.28
C GLN A 107 7.41 1.88 14.42
N ALA A 108 8.06 3.02 14.18
CA ALA A 108 7.42 4.33 14.30
C ALA A 108 6.23 4.48 13.33
N GLU A 109 6.30 3.86 12.16
CA GLU A 109 5.23 3.87 11.17
C GLU A 109 4.04 3.00 11.61
N VAL A 110 4.32 1.79 12.11
CA VAL A 110 3.30 0.88 12.65
C VAL A 110 2.57 1.51 13.83
N GLU A 111 3.30 2.15 14.76
CA GLU A 111 2.74 2.89 15.89
C GLU A 111 1.87 4.07 15.42
N ARG A 112 2.33 4.83 14.42
CA ARG A 112 1.59 5.95 13.83
C ARG A 112 0.26 5.50 13.20
N LEU A 113 0.26 4.34 12.54
CA LEU A 113 -0.94 3.78 11.90
C LEU A 113 -1.87 3.06 12.88
N GLY A 114 -1.42 2.83 14.13
CA GLY A 114 -2.20 2.11 15.15
C GLY A 114 -2.44 0.64 14.80
N ILE A 115 -1.54 0.05 14.00
CA ILE A 115 -1.60 -1.36 13.60
C ILE A 115 -0.90 -2.17 14.69
N ALA A 116 -1.49 -3.28 15.13
CA ALA A 116 -0.83 -4.16 16.09
C ALA A 116 0.42 -4.77 15.43
N ASP A 117 1.57 -4.69 16.09
CA ASP A 117 2.78 -5.32 15.58
C ASP A 117 2.60 -6.85 15.58
N GLN A 118 2.41 -7.43 14.40
CA GLN A 118 2.25 -8.88 14.20
C GLN A 118 3.60 -9.63 14.30
N ALA A 119 4.65 -9.00 14.85
CA ALA A 119 5.97 -9.57 15.05
C ALA A 119 6.04 -10.67 16.15
N SER A 120 5.00 -11.49 16.31
CA SER A 120 5.00 -12.66 17.20
C SER A 120 4.90 -14.01 16.46
N VAL A 121 5.08 -14.04 15.15
CA VAL A 121 5.19 -15.30 14.38
C VAL A 121 6.48 -15.22 13.56
N THR A 122 7.65 -15.39 14.16
CA THR A 122 8.27 -16.69 14.26
C THR A 122 9.34 -16.62 15.35
N SER A 123 9.06 -17.21 16.52
CA SER A 123 10.11 -17.71 17.39
C SER A 123 10.96 -18.64 16.54
N TYR A 124 12.14 -18.22 16.12
CA TYR A 124 13.15 -19.14 15.61
C TYR A 124 13.30 -20.22 16.67
N ALA A 125 12.82 -21.40 16.30
CA ALA A 125 12.98 -22.61 17.07
C ALA A 125 14.46 -22.74 17.43
N GLU A 126 14.69 -23.03 18.71
CA GLU A 126 15.95 -23.38 19.32
C GLU A 126 16.92 -24.07 18.33
N LYS A 127 18.13 -23.49 18.20
CA LYS A 127 19.39 -24.22 18.14
C LYS A 127 20.58 -23.29 18.35
#